data_AF-A0A2T4S5C2-F1
#
_entry.id   AF-A0A2T4S5C2-F1
#
_cell.length_a   1.000
_cell.length_b   1.000
_cell.length_c   1.000
_cell.angle_alpha   90.00
_cell.angle_beta   90.00
_cell.angle_gamma   90.00
#
_symmetry.space_group_name_H-M   'P 1'
#
loop_
_entity.id
_entity.type
_entity.pdbx_description
1 polymer ?
#
loop_
_entity_poly.entity_id
_entity_poly.type
_entity_poly.pdbx_seq_one_letter_code
_entity_poly.pdbx_strand_id
1 'polypeptide(L)'
;IGALSAFCRIHDVKINHVKPHGALYNMGARDKDIAHAIAQAVYDVDPSLILVGLSNTLLVSEAEAVGLKAANEVFADRRYEENGQLVSRKEADAVLTDTDEAIEQVVKMVKENKVIAKTGKEIELKADTICVHGDGAHALEFVSKIRERLTKEGISITKLGG
;
A
#
# COMPACT_ATOMS: atom_id res chain seq x y z
N ILE A 1 -11.96 -4.72 -12.92
CA ILE A 1 -10.77 -5.44 -13.47
C ILE A 1 -10.94 -5.72 -14.96
N GLY A 2 -12.00 -6.43 -15.38
CA GLY A 2 -12.25 -6.72 -16.81
C GLY A 2 -12.29 -5.49 -17.72
N ALA A 3 -12.96 -4.41 -17.31
CA ALA A 3 -12.99 -3.17 -18.09
C ALA A 3 -11.60 -2.58 -18.37
N LEU A 4 -10.74 -2.46 -17.35
CA LEU A 4 -9.36 -2.00 -17.51
C LEU A 4 -8.53 -2.96 -18.36
N SER A 5 -8.80 -4.27 -18.25
CA SER A 5 -8.10 -5.31 -19.01
C SER A 5 -8.29 -5.14 -20.52
N ALA A 6 -9.46 -4.66 -20.95
CA ALA A 6 -9.72 -4.35 -22.35
C ALA A 6 -8.82 -3.24 -22.90
N PHE A 7 -8.62 -2.17 -22.13
CA PHE A 7 -7.68 -1.09 -22.49
C PHE A 7 -6.24 -1.61 -22.51
N CYS A 8 -5.83 -2.36 -21.48
CA CYS A 8 -4.48 -2.94 -21.42
C CYS A 8 -4.18 -3.81 -22.65
N ARG A 9 -5.15 -4.61 -23.12
CA ARG A 9 -5.00 -5.45 -24.31
C ARG A 9 -4.79 -4.64 -25.60
N ILE A 10 -5.46 -3.50 -25.76
CA ILE A 10 -5.28 -2.62 -26.93
C ILE A 10 -3.87 -2.03 -26.98
N HIS A 11 -3.26 -1.83 -25.81
CA HIS A 11 -1.92 -1.25 -25.67
C HIS A 11 -0.80 -2.29 -25.44
N ASP A 12 -1.08 -3.59 -25.60
CA ASP A 12 -0.14 -4.69 -25.37
C ASP A 12 0.56 -4.64 -24.00
N VAL A 13 -0.19 -4.25 -22.97
CA VAL A 13 0.26 -4.27 -21.57
C VAL A 13 -0.61 -5.21 -20.75
N LYS A 14 -0.06 -5.72 -19.64
CA LYS A 14 -0.80 -6.55 -18.69
C LYS A 14 -1.09 -5.78 -17.41
N ILE A 15 -2.25 -6.03 -16.81
CA ILE A 15 -2.49 -5.61 -15.44
C ILE A 15 -1.51 -6.37 -14.55
N ASN A 16 -0.78 -5.66 -13.70
CA ASN A 16 0.19 -6.25 -12.78
C ASN A 16 -0.43 -6.61 -11.43
N HIS A 17 -1.32 -5.74 -10.93
CA HIS A 17 -1.93 -5.89 -9.62
C HIS A 17 -3.31 -5.25 -9.57
N VAL A 18 -4.06 -5.58 -8.51
CA VAL A 18 -5.33 -4.94 -8.14
C VAL A 18 -5.18 -4.34 -6.76
N LYS A 19 -5.62 -3.10 -6.61
CA LYS A 19 -5.68 -2.40 -5.32
C LYS A 19 -7.07 -1.81 -5.13
N PRO A 20 -7.85 -2.24 -4.12
CA PRO A 20 -9.12 -1.61 -3.80
C PRO A 20 -8.94 -0.12 -3.49
N HIS A 21 -9.95 0.70 -3.77
CA HIS A 21 -9.86 2.14 -3.58
C HIS A 21 -10.65 2.62 -2.35
N GLY A 22 -10.11 3.62 -1.64
CA GLY A 22 -10.84 4.42 -0.66
C GLY A 22 -11.54 3.62 0.43
N ALA A 23 -12.87 3.78 0.55
CA ALA A 23 -13.66 3.11 1.57
C ALA A 23 -13.61 1.58 1.45
N LEU A 24 -13.60 1.04 0.23
CA LEU A 24 -13.55 -0.41 0.02
C LEU A 24 -12.23 -1.01 0.52
N TYR A 25 -11.12 -0.30 0.32
CA TYR A 25 -9.82 -0.69 0.87
C TYR A 25 -9.85 -0.76 2.40
N ASN A 26 -10.34 0.30 3.05
CA ASN A 26 -10.42 0.36 4.51
C ASN A 26 -11.42 -0.65 5.09
N MET A 27 -12.48 -0.98 4.36
CA MET A 27 -13.45 -2.01 4.75
C MET A 27 -12.83 -3.40 4.65
N GLY A 28 -12.19 -3.72 3.51
CA GLY A 28 -11.48 -4.99 3.35
C GLY A 28 -10.33 -5.16 4.34
N ALA A 29 -9.68 -4.08 4.79
CA ALA A 29 -8.62 -4.19 5.79
C ALA A 29 -9.09 -4.73 7.16
N ARG A 30 -10.40 -4.71 7.46
CA ARG A 30 -10.95 -5.06 8.78
C ARG A 30 -12.13 -6.03 8.77
N ASP A 31 -12.77 -6.21 7.62
CA ASP A 31 -13.92 -7.10 7.45
C ASP A 31 -13.52 -8.29 6.57
N LYS A 32 -13.64 -9.49 7.14
CA LYS A 32 -13.20 -10.73 6.50
C LYS A 32 -14.03 -11.06 5.27
N ASP A 33 -15.35 -10.90 5.33
CA ASP A 33 -16.24 -11.28 4.23
C ASP A 33 -15.99 -10.36 3.03
N ILE A 34 -15.75 -9.07 3.29
CA ILE A 34 -15.38 -8.09 2.26
C ILE A 34 -14.00 -8.42 1.67
N ALA A 35 -13.00 -8.67 2.51
CA ALA A 35 -11.65 -9.02 2.06
C ALA A 35 -11.65 -10.29 1.19
N HIS A 36 -12.35 -11.33 1.64
CA HIS A 36 -12.50 -12.57 0.92
C HIS A 36 -13.22 -12.36 -0.42
N ALA A 37 -14.32 -11.61 -0.45
CA ALA A 37 -15.03 -11.32 -1.70
C ALA A 37 -14.16 -10.56 -2.70
N ILE A 38 -13.34 -9.60 -2.24
CA ILE A 38 -12.37 -8.90 -3.09
C ILE A 38 -11.32 -9.88 -3.64
N ALA A 39 -10.71 -10.68 -2.76
CA ALA A 39 -9.68 -11.63 -3.13
C ALA A 39 -10.19 -12.67 -4.13
N GLN A 40 -11.34 -13.27 -3.85
CA GLN A 40 -11.99 -14.24 -4.74
C GLN A 40 -12.31 -13.61 -6.11
N ALA A 41 -12.83 -12.38 -6.14
CA ALA A 41 -13.10 -11.69 -7.40
C ALA A 41 -11.84 -11.40 -8.23
N VAL A 42 -10.70 -11.14 -7.59
CA VAL A 42 -9.40 -11.00 -8.28
C VAL A 42 -8.95 -12.35 -8.83
N TYR A 43 -9.02 -13.40 -8.01
CA TYR A 43 -8.63 -14.76 -8.38
C TYR A 43 -9.45 -15.29 -9.57
N ASP A 44 -10.77 -15.11 -9.53
CA ASP A 44 -11.69 -15.56 -10.59
C ASP A 44 -11.42 -14.87 -11.93
N VAL A 45 -10.89 -13.64 -11.91
CA VAL A 45 -10.53 -12.89 -13.12
C VAL A 45 -9.17 -13.32 -13.66
N ASP A 46 -8.15 -13.36 -12.81
CA ASP A 46 -6.80 -13.80 -13.18
C ASP A 46 -5.98 -14.12 -11.91
N PRO A 47 -5.69 -15.40 -11.62
CA PRO A 47 -4.96 -15.82 -10.43
C PRO A 47 -3.47 -15.44 -10.45
N SER A 48 -2.95 -14.91 -11.58
CA SER A 48 -1.58 -14.41 -11.67
C SER A 48 -1.41 -12.98 -11.17
N LEU A 49 -2.51 -12.25 -10.94
CA LEU A 49 -2.49 -10.89 -10.43
C LEU A 49 -2.05 -10.84 -8.96
N ILE A 50 -1.43 -9.72 -8.59
CA ILE A 50 -1.09 -9.42 -7.20
C ILE A 50 -2.22 -8.61 -6.58
N LEU A 51 -2.71 -9.01 -5.40
CA LEU A 51 -3.63 -8.18 -4.61
C LEU A 51 -2.84 -7.33 -3.62
N VAL A 52 -2.95 -6.01 -3.75
CA VAL A 52 -2.33 -5.04 -2.84
C VAL A 52 -3.29 -4.74 -1.69
N GLY A 53 -2.83 -4.94 -0.47
CA GLY A 53 -3.58 -4.68 0.76
C GLY A 53 -2.72 -3.97 1.81
N LEU A 54 -3.37 -3.34 2.78
CA LEU A 54 -2.66 -2.70 3.88
C LEU A 54 -1.86 -3.76 4.65
N SER A 55 -0.59 -3.48 4.93
CA SER A 55 0.28 -4.39 5.68
C SER A 55 -0.37 -4.86 6.98
N ASN A 56 -0.25 -6.16 7.28
CA ASN A 56 -0.84 -6.82 8.45
C ASN A 56 -2.37 -6.76 8.57
N THR A 57 -3.09 -6.71 7.44
CA THR A 57 -4.57 -6.65 7.45
C THR A 57 -5.23 -7.80 6.69
N LEU A 58 -6.56 -7.91 6.83
CA LEU A 58 -7.34 -9.00 6.23
C LEU A 58 -7.26 -9.04 4.70
N LEU A 59 -7.00 -7.92 4.02
CA LEU A 59 -6.80 -7.92 2.57
C LEU A 59 -5.61 -8.79 2.15
N VAL A 60 -4.54 -8.79 2.94
CA VAL A 60 -3.33 -9.58 2.65
C VAL A 60 -3.59 -11.05 2.97
N SER A 61 -4.11 -11.35 4.17
CA SER A 61 -4.34 -12.73 4.58
C SER A 61 -5.39 -13.45 3.74
N GLU A 62 -6.48 -12.77 3.36
CA GLU A 62 -7.51 -13.38 2.52
C GLU A 62 -7.06 -13.53 1.06
N ALA A 63 -6.20 -12.65 0.55
CA ALA A 63 -5.54 -12.84 -0.76
C ALA A 63 -4.71 -14.13 -0.78
N GLU A 64 -3.87 -14.32 0.24
CA GLU A 64 -3.04 -15.53 0.36
C GLU A 64 -3.90 -16.78 0.56
N ALA A 65 -4.98 -16.70 1.33
CA ALA A 65 -5.88 -17.82 1.60
C ALA A 65 -6.58 -18.36 0.34
N VAL A 66 -6.88 -17.51 -0.64
CA VAL A 66 -7.45 -17.94 -1.94
C VAL A 66 -6.37 -18.29 -2.97
N GLY A 67 -5.08 -18.22 -2.61
CA GLY A 67 -3.96 -18.60 -3.48
C GLY A 67 -3.42 -17.47 -4.37
N LEU A 68 -3.80 -16.22 -4.14
CA LEU A 68 -3.21 -15.06 -4.83
C LEU A 68 -1.85 -14.70 -4.22
N LYS A 69 -1.01 -14.04 -5.02
CA LYS A 69 0.12 -13.28 -4.48
C LYS A 69 -0.42 -12.01 -3.82
N ALA A 70 0.00 -11.74 -2.60
CA ALA A 70 -0.30 -10.50 -1.90
C ALA A 70 0.93 -9.57 -1.85
N ALA A 71 0.69 -8.26 -1.89
CA ALA A 71 1.69 -7.25 -1.61
C ALA A 71 1.24 -6.37 -0.45
N ASN A 72 2.11 -6.22 0.54
CA ASN A 72 1.89 -5.42 1.74
C ASN A 72 2.21 -3.96 1.43
N GLU A 73 1.16 -3.15 1.36
CA GLU A 73 1.26 -1.72 1.16
C GLU A 73 1.47 -0.99 2.48
N VAL A 74 2.39 -0.03 2.46
CA VAL A 74 2.59 0.97 3.51
C VAL A 74 2.41 2.37 2.93
N PHE A 75 2.20 3.37 3.77
CA PHE A 75 1.86 4.73 3.36
C PHE A 75 2.94 5.69 3.83
N ALA A 76 3.52 6.46 2.90
CA ALA A 76 4.57 7.41 3.24
C ALA A 76 4.08 8.51 4.18
N ASP A 77 2.88 9.02 3.94
CA ASP A 77 2.35 10.25 4.51
C ASP A 77 1.16 10.03 5.46
N ARG A 78 0.89 8.79 5.89
CA ARG A 78 -0.21 8.49 6.81
C ARG A 78 0.32 8.06 8.16
N ARG A 79 -0.37 8.50 9.22
CA ARG A 79 -0.14 7.99 10.57
C ARG A 79 -0.83 6.64 10.75
N TYR A 80 -0.26 5.84 11.64
CA TYR A 80 -0.72 4.49 11.98
C TYR A 80 -1.30 4.45 13.40
N GLU A 81 -2.38 3.69 13.57
CA GLU A 81 -2.89 3.24 14.86
C GLU A 81 -2.08 2.02 15.33
N GLU A 82 -2.05 1.72 16.64
CA GLU A 82 -1.27 0.60 17.19
C GLU A 82 -1.60 -0.78 16.60
N ASN A 83 -2.81 -0.94 16.07
CA ASN A 83 -3.26 -2.17 15.42
C ASN A 83 -2.85 -2.25 13.94
N GLY A 84 -1.98 -1.36 13.46
CA GLY A 84 -1.50 -1.31 12.07
C GLY A 84 -2.47 -0.65 11.08
N GLN A 85 -3.68 -0.28 11.50
CA GLN A 85 -4.60 0.47 10.66
C GLN A 85 -4.12 1.91 10.47
N LEU A 86 -4.57 2.56 9.40
CA LEU A 86 -4.31 3.99 9.22
C LEU A 86 -5.21 4.83 10.11
N VAL A 87 -4.67 5.90 10.68
CA VAL A 87 -5.44 6.90 11.43
C VAL A 87 -6.53 7.47 10.51
N SER A 88 -7.76 7.58 11.03
CA SER A 88 -8.91 8.09 10.28
C SER A 88 -8.62 9.48 9.71
N ARG A 89 -8.92 9.70 8.42
CA ARG A 89 -8.74 11.02 7.77
C ARG A 89 -9.56 12.16 8.40
N LYS A 90 -10.49 11.86 9.32
CA LYS A 90 -11.25 12.87 10.06
C LYS A 90 -10.46 13.45 11.24
N GLU A 91 -9.40 12.78 11.67
CA GLU A 91 -8.49 13.26 12.72
C GLU A 91 -7.53 14.30 12.12
N ALA A 92 -7.23 15.35 12.89
CA ALA A 92 -6.44 16.48 12.41
C ALA A 92 -4.98 16.12 12.07
N ASP A 93 -4.44 15.08 12.70
CA ASP A 93 -3.06 14.61 12.58
C ASP A 93 -2.92 13.36 11.70
N ALA A 94 -3.97 12.94 10.98
CA ALA A 94 -4.00 11.69 10.22
C ALA A 94 -2.99 11.61 9.05
N VAL A 95 -2.45 12.76 8.63
CA VAL A 95 -1.55 12.92 7.50
C VAL A 95 -0.29 13.64 7.96
N LEU A 96 0.87 13.12 7.56
CA LEU A 96 2.16 13.76 7.71
C LEU A 96 2.29 14.84 6.66
N THR A 97 2.30 16.10 7.09
CA THR A 97 2.51 17.25 6.18
C THR A 97 3.98 17.63 6.06
N ASP A 98 4.80 17.22 7.03
CA ASP A 98 6.24 17.41 6.96
C ASP A 98 6.86 16.34 6.05
N THR A 99 7.58 16.80 5.02
CA THR A 99 8.18 15.93 4.01
C THR A 99 9.31 15.08 4.59
N ASP A 100 10.11 15.65 5.49
CA ASP A 100 11.25 14.95 6.07
C ASP A 100 10.76 13.89 7.06
N GLU A 101 9.71 14.16 7.86
CA GLU A 101 9.06 13.17 8.74
C GLU A 101 8.56 11.96 7.94
N ALA A 102 7.87 12.20 6.81
CA ALA A 102 7.35 11.13 5.97
C ALA A 102 8.46 10.33 5.25
N ILE A 103 9.57 10.98 4.87
CA ILE A 103 10.74 10.32 4.30
C ILE A 103 11.41 9.40 5.32
N GLU A 104 11.62 9.87 6.55
CA GLU A 104 12.19 9.05 7.63
C GLU A 104 11.29 7.86 7.96
N GLN A 105 9.97 8.06 7.96
CA GLN A 105 9.00 6.98 8.11
C GLN A 105 9.18 5.92 7.01
N VAL A 106 9.27 6.33 5.74
CA VAL A 106 9.49 5.41 4.60
C VAL A 106 10.81 4.64 4.75
N VAL A 107 11.90 5.32 5.10
CA VAL A 107 13.20 4.67 5.29
C VAL A 107 13.13 3.62 6.40
N LYS A 108 12.49 3.95 7.53
CA LYS A 108 12.27 3.01 8.64
C LYS A 108 11.43 1.81 8.22
N MET A 109 10.34 2.03 7.49
CA MET A 109 9.49 0.95 6.97
C MET A 109 10.28 -0.03 6.11
N VAL A 110 11.10 0.48 5.19
CA VAL A 110 11.83 -0.37 4.23
C VAL A 110 13.04 -1.07 4.88
N LYS A 111 13.79 -0.37 5.74
CA LYS A 111 15.02 -0.92 6.32
C LYS A 111 14.76 -1.77 7.56
N GLU A 112 13.79 -1.39 8.37
CA GLU A 112 13.56 -1.98 9.69
C GLU A 112 12.25 -2.76 9.77
N ASN A 113 11.41 -2.73 8.73
CA ASN A 113 10.07 -3.36 8.74
C ASN A 113 9.21 -2.84 9.91
N LYS A 114 9.28 -1.52 10.15
CA LYS A 114 8.61 -0.88 11.30
C LYS A 114 8.05 0.50 10.96
N VAL A 115 7.00 0.90 11.69
CA VAL A 115 6.46 2.26 11.72
C VAL A 115 6.19 2.71 13.16
N ILE A 116 6.19 4.02 13.40
CA ILE A 116 5.82 4.60 14.69
C ILE A 116 4.32 4.92 14.67
N ALA A 117 3.56 4.31 15.57
CA ALA A 117 2.14 4.60 15.79
C ALA A 117 1.95 6.04 16.28
N LYS A 118 0.73 6.58 16.16
CA LYS A 118 0.41 7.90 16.72
C LYS A 118 0.63 8.00 18.25
N THR A 119 0.66 6.85 18.95
CA THR A 119 0.95 6.76 20.38
C THR A 119 2.45 6.80 20.71
N GLY A 120 3.32 6.79 19.69
CA GLY A 120 4.79 6.72 19.82
C GLY A 120 5.36 5.29 19.87
N LYS A 121 4.51 4.26 19.85
CA LYS A 121 4.93 2.86 19.89
C LYS A 121 5.37 2.37 18.50
N GLU A 122 6.41 1.55 18.44
CA GLU A 122 6.81 0.87 17.20
C GLU A 122 5.86 -0.30 16.88
N ILE A 123 5.47 -0.39 15.62
CA ILE A 123 4.67 -1.48 15.05
C ILE A 123 5.51 -2.16 13.98
N GLU A 124 5.63 -3.49 14.05
CA GLU A 124 6.22 -4.29 12.98
C GLU A 124 5.25 -4.39 11.80
N LEU A 125 5.76 -4.27 10.58
CA LEU A 125 5.01 -4.40 9.35
C LEU A 125 5.90 -4.92 8.22
N LYS A 126 5.29 -5.38 7.14
CA LYS A 126 5.99 -5.69 5.89
C LYS A 126 5.75 -4.58 4.86
N ALA A 127 6.79 -4.12 4.18
CA ALA A 127 6.71 -3.05 3.18
C ALA A 127 7.13 -3.55 1.79
N ASP A 128 6.17 -4.09 1.03
CA ASP A 128 6.38 -4.51 -0.37
C ASP A 128 6.18 -3.35 -1.35
N THR A 129 5.30 -2.40 -1.01
CA THR A 129 5.04 -1.21 -1.82
C THR A 129 4.69 -0.01 -0.94
N ILE A 130 5.08 1.19 -1.38
CA ILE A 130 4.83 2.44 -0.66
C ILE A 130 3.81 3.26 -1.46
N CYS A 131 2.67 3.55 -0.85
CA CYS A 131 1.69 4.48 -1.38
C CYS A 131 2.16 5.92 -1.19
N VAL A 132 2.11 6.68 -2.27
CA VAL A 132 2.34 8.13 -2.31
C VAL A 132 1.13 8.80 -2.95
N HIS A 133 0.65 9.90 -2.37
CA HIS A 133 -0.49 10.63 -2.91
C HIS A 133 -0.04 11.65 -3.96
N GLY A 134 -0.77 11.72 -5.07
CA GLY A 134 -0.48 12.60 -6.21
C GLY A 134 -1.25 13.93 -6.22
N ASP A 135 -2.15 14.14 -5.26
CA ASP A 135 -3.20 15.17 -5.35
C ASP A 135 -2.77 16.56 -4.85
N GLY A 136 -1.57 16.68 -4.25
CA GLY A 136 -1.06 17.92 -3.67
C GLY A 136 -0.13 18.70 -4.60
N ALA A 137 -0.07 20.03 -4.45
CA ALA A 137 0.84 20.90 -5.22
C ALA A 137 2.32 20.50 -5.10
N HIS A 138 2.70 19.86 -3.99
CA HIS A 138 4.06 19.39 -3.70
C HIS A 138 4.26 17.89 -3.95
N ALA A 139 3.29 17.17 -4.54
CA ALA A 139 3.36 15.72 -4.69
C ALA A 139 4.57 15.25 -5.51
N LEU A 140 4.93 15.98 -6.58
CA LEU A 140 6.12 15.65 -7.38
C LEU A 140 7.42 15.82 -6.59
N GLU A 141 7.54 16.92 -5.85
CA GLU A 141 8.70 17.19 -5.00
C GLU A 141 8.84 16.11 -3.93
N PHE A 142 7.73 15.75 -3.29
CA PHE A 142 7.64 14.72 -2.26
C PHE A 142 8.12 13.36 -2.77
N VAL A 143 7.56 12.87 -3.88
CA VAL A 143 7.96 11.58 -4.47
C VAL A 143 9.42 11.60 -4.95
N SER A 144 9.88 12.74 -5.49
CA SER A 144 11.28 12.89 -5.93
C SER A 144 12.26 12.75 -4.76
N LYS A 145 11.96 13.40 -3.62
CA LYS A 145 12.78 13.31 -2.40
C LYS A 145 12.78 11.90 -1.80
N ILE A 146 11.62 11.21 -1.77
CA ILE A 146 11.55 9.80 -1.34
C ILE A 146 12.46 8.93 -2.22
N ARG A 147 12.35 9.06 -3.55
CA ARG A 147 13.15 8.27 -4.50
C ARG A 147 14.65 8.53 -4.32
N GLU A 148 15.04 9.80 -4.21
CA GLU A 148 16.43 10.20 -3.96
C GLU A 148 16.93 9.58 -2.65
N ARG A 149 16.12 9.65 -1.59
CA ARG A 149 16.50 9.15 -0.28
C ARG A 149 16.71 7.64 -0.27
N LEU A 150 15.76 6.89 -0.82
CA LEU A 150 15.86 5.43 -0.97
C LEU A 150 17.10 5.04 -1.80
N THR A 151 17.34 5.73 -2.92
CA THR A 151 18.51 5.47 -3.76
C THR A 151 19.82 5.71 -3.01
N LYS A 152 19.91 6.80 -2.22
CA LYS A 152 21.07 7.09 -1.36
C LYS A 152 21.29 6.04 -0.26
N GLU A 153 20.23 5.39 0.23
CA GLU A 153 20.33 4.25 1.16
C GLU A 153 20.73 2.93 0.46
N GLY A 154 20.92 2.93 -0.87
CA GLY A 154 21.19 1.71 -1.63
C GLY A 154 19.95 0.83 -1.85
N ILE A 155 18.75 1.38 -1.65
CA ILE A 155 17.49 0.66 -1.83
C ILE A 155 17.07 0.71 -3.30
N SER A 156 16.89 -0.47 -3.89
CA SER A 156 16.43 -0.60 -5.28
C SER A 156 14.92 -0.42 -5.37
N ILE A 157 14.46 0.32 -6.38
CA ILE A 157 13.03 0.56 -6.64
C ILE A 157 12.65 -0.20 -7.91
N THR A 158 11.83 -1.23 -7.75
CA THR A 158 11.35 -2.10 -8.84
C THR A 158 9.82 -2.19 -8.83
N LYS A 159 9.26 -2.79 -9.88
CA LYS A 159 7.83 -3.11 -9.94
C LYS A 159 7.52 -4.31 -9.05
N LEU A 160 6.28 -4.42 -8.58
CA LEU A 160 5.80 -5.60 -7.85
C LEU A 160 5.92 -6.87 -8.71
N GLY A 161 6.50 -7.93 -8.12
CA GLY A 161 6.73 -9.22 -8.76
C GLY A 161 7.80 -9.24 -9.86
N GLY A 162 8.60 -8.17 -9.96
CA GLY A 162 9.77 -8.07 -10.85
C GLY A 162 11.08 -8.42 -10.17
#